data_AF-A0A7S0SUP6-F1
#
_entry.id   AF-A0A7S0SUP6-F1
#
_cell.length_a   1.000
_cell.length_b   1.000
_cell.length_c   1.000
_cell.angle_alpha   90.00
_cell.angle_beta   90.00
_cell.angle_gamma   90.00
#
_symmetry.space_group_name_H-M   'P 1'
#
loop_
_entity.id
_entity.type
_entity.pdbx_description
1 polymer ?
#
loop_
_entity_poly.entity_id
_entity_poly.type
_entity_poly.pdbx_seq_one_letter_code
_entity_poly.pdbx_strand_id
1 'polypeptide(L)'
;MAEMIAAQLAVCALKRLISIDLSARTVRVNKRKAHDLATRCGLFEGLLAKVKSKSLRLGEPGVALLRELDGTLEDAGALLTTFTTRGDSYGCVGRWVSKRVHSEEDQLAFGEISERLSTC
;
A
#
# COMPACT_ATOMS: atom_id res chain seq x y z
N MET A 1 -24.26 5.60 3.94
CA MET A 1 -23.39 6.32 2.97
C MET A 1 -21.93 5.87 3.11
N ALA A 2 -21.37 5.89 4.32
CA ALA A 2 -20.03 5.36 4.65
C ALA A 2 -19.72 3.97 4.08
N GLU A 3 -20.61 2.98 4.26
CA GLU A 3 -20.39 1.61 3.76
C GLU A 3 -20.19 1.52 2.24
N MET A 4 -20.91 2.35 1.48
CA MET A 4 -20.79 2.40 0.02
C MET A 4 -19.44 3.00 -0.39
N ILE A 5 -18.99 4.04 0.32
CA ILE A 5 -17.68 4.67 0.11
C ILE A 5 -16.57 3.67 0.47
N ALA A 6 -16.69 2.97 1.60
CA ALA A 6 -15.73 1.96 2.05
C ALA A 6 -15.59 0.83 1.02
N ALA A 7 -16.70 0.30 0.51
CA ALA A 7 -16.68 -0.75 -0.51
C ALA A 7 -16.02 -0.27 -1.81
N GLN A 8 -16.30 0.96 -2.25
CA GLN A 8 -15.69 1.53 -3.45
C GLN A 8 -14.17 1.74 -3.27
N LEU A 9 -13.75 2.29 -2.13
CA LEU A 9 -12.33 2.45 -1.79
C LEU A 9 -11.61 1.10 -1.74
N ALA A 10 -12.23 0.09 -1.15
CA ALA A 10 -11.67 -1.25 -1.10
C ALA A 10 -11.47 -1.87 -2.50
N VAL A 11 -12.42 -1.63 -3.43
CA VAL A 11 -12.26 -2.05 -4.83
C VAL A 11 -11.09 -1.33 -5.50
N CYS A 12 -10.95 -0.02 -5.30
CA CYS A 12 -9.84 0.75 -5.85
C CYS A 12 -8.49 0.26 -5.30
N ALA A 13 -8.38 0.12 -3.98
CA ALA A 13 -7.18 -0.35 -3.31
C ALA A 13 -6.77 -1.76 -3.78
N LEU A 14 -7.72 -2.70 -3.90
CA LEU A 14 -7.45 -4.04 -4.45
C LEU A 14 -6.88 -3.99 -5.88
N LYS A 15 -7.40 -3.11 -6.74
CA LYS A 15 -6.85 -2.92 -8.09
C LYS A 15 -5.42 -2.37 -8.04
N ARG A 16 -5.13 -1.44 -7.12
CA ARG A 16 -3.77 -0.91 -6.93
C ARG A 16 -2.81 -2.00 -6.44
N LEU A 17 -3.23 -2.87 -5.53
CA LEU A 17 -2.42 -4.02 -5.07
C LEU A 17 -1.98 -4.90 -6.24
N ILE A 18 -2.91 -5.24 -7.14
CA ILE A 18 -2.60 -6.02 -8.35
C ILE A 18 -1.59 -5.28 -9.23
N SER A 19 -1.78 -3.97 -9.44
CA SER A 19 -0.85 -3.15 -10.23
C SER A 19 0.55 -3.10 -9.61
N ILE A 20 0.65 -2.98 -8.29
CA ILE A 20 1.90 -2.98 -7.53
C ILE A 20 2.63 -4.32 -7.68
N ASP A 21 1.92 -5.45 -7.52
CA ASP A 21 2.52 -6.79 -7.69
C ASP A 21 3.06 -6.98 -9.12
N LEU A 22 2.26 -6.64 -10.13
CA LEU A 22 2.69 -6.71 -11.54
C LEU A 22 3.91 -5.80 -11.81
N SER A 23 3.89 -4.58 -11.29
CA SER A 23 5.00 -3.62 -11.43
C SER A 23 6.27 -4.14 -10.76
N ALA A 24 6.16 -4.69 -9.54
CA ALA A 24 7.29 -5.24 -8.80
C ALA A 24 7.94 -6.45 -9.51
N ARG A 25 7.18 -7.23 -10.28
CA ARG A 25 7.72 -8.33 -11.09
C ARG A 25 8.50 -7.85 -12.31
N THR A 26 8.19 -6.65 -12.82
CA THR A 26 8.78 -6.10 -14.05
C THR A 26 9.97 -5.16 -13.80
N VAL A 27 10.25 -4.78 -12.55
CA VAL A 27 11.40 -3.91 -12.23
C VAL A 27 12.75 -4.55 -12.62
N ARG A 28 13.66 -3.72 -13.13
CA ARG A 28 14.98 -4.15 -13.60
C ARG A 28 16.07 -3.97 -12.54
N VAL A 29 15.92 -2.99 -11.65
CA VAL A 29 16.82 -2.72 -10.53
C VAL A 29 16.08 -2.82 -9.19
N ASN A 30 16.81 -3.03 -8.09
CA ASN A 30 16.24 -3.15 -6.74
C ASN A 30 15.13 -4.22 -6.58
N LYS A 31 15.18 -5.31 -7.36
CA LYS A 31 14.16 -6.38 -7.41
C LYS A 31 13.71 -6.89 -6.05
N ARG A 32 14.67 -7.13 -5.13
CA ARG A 32 14.36 -7.60 -3.77
C ARG A 32 13.51 -6.59 -3.00
N LYS A 33 13.82 -5.29 -3.10
CA LYS A 33 13.07 -4.23 -2.42
C LYS A 33 11.70 -4.02 -3.06
N ALA A 34 11.60 -4.11 -4.39
CA ALA A 34 10.33 -4.05 -5.09
C ALA A 34 9.40 -5.20 -4.70
N HIS A 35 9.93 -6.42 -4.61
CA HIS A 35 9.16 -7.59 -4.18
C HIS A 35 8.75 -7.50 -2.71
N ASP A 36 9.63 -7.02 -1.82
CA ASP A 36 9.30 -6.80 -0.41
C ASP A 36 8.18 -5.77 -0.26
N LEU A 37 8.25 -4.65 -0.99
CA LEU A 37 7.18 -3.65 -1.01
C LEU A 37 5.85 -4.25 -1.48
N ALA A 38 5.84 -4.98 -2.60
CA ALA A 38 4.63 -5.63 -3.10
C ALA A 38 4.06 -6.66 -2.10
N THR A 39 4.93 -7.42 -1.43
CA THR A 39 4.53 -8.40 -0.41
C THR A 39 3.85 -7.71 0.76
N ARG A 40 4.40 -6.59 1.25
CA ARG A 40 3.82 -5.79 2.34
C ARG A 40 2.48 -5.18 1.94
N CYS A 41 2.37 -4.61 0.74
CA CYS A 41 1.10 -4.12 0.21
C CYS A 41 0.06 -5.24 0.14
N GLY A 42 0.46 -6.45 -0.27
CA GLY A 42 -0.41 -7.63 -0.35
C GLY A 42 -1.06 -8.06 0.97
N LEU A 43 -0.48 -7.70 2.12
CA LEU A 43 -1.07 -8.03 3.44
C LEU A 43 -2.47 -7.44 3.63
N PHE A 44 -2.81 -6.36 2.92
CA PHE A 44 -4.13 -5.73 2.99
C PHE A 44 -5.20 -6.43 2.16
N GLU A 45 -4.84 -7.36 1.27
CA GLU A 45 -5.79 -7.98 0.32
C GLU A 45 -6.97 -8.64 1.04
N GLY A 46 -6.69 -9.42 2.10
CA GLY A 46 -7.72 -10.12 2.86
C GLY A 46 -8.69 -9.16 3.57
N LEU A 47 -8.18 -8.05 4.12
CA LEU A 47 -8.99 -7.04 4.79
C LEU A 47 -9.86 -6.29 3.77
N LEU A 48 -9.27 -5.84 2.66
CA LEU A 48 -9.98 -5.13 1.61
C LEU A 48 -11.06 -6.01 0.96
N ALA A 49 -10.81 -7.32 0.79
CA ALA A 49 -11.81 -8.26 0.29
C ALA A 49 -13.03 -8.37 1.22
N LYS A 50 -12.82 -8.36 2.54
CA LYS A 50 -13.89 -8.35 3.55
C LYS A 50 -14.70 -7.05 3.52
N VAL A 51 -14.04 -5.89 3.38
CA VAL A 51 -14.72 -4.60 3.23
C VAL A 51 -15.53 -4.56 1.93
N LYS A 52 -14.92 -4.97 0.80
CA LYS A 52 -15.58 -5.04 -0.51
C LYS A 52 -16.84 -5.92 -0.49
N SER A 53 -16.76 -7.10 0.15
CA SER A 53 -17.89 -8.03 0.26
C SER A 53 -18.93 -7.61 1.31
N LYS A 54 -18.69 -6.49 2.01
CA LYS A 54 -19.51 -6.00 3.14
C LYS A 54 -19.58 -6.96 4.32
N SER A 55 -18.66 -7.93 4.39
CA SER A 55 -18.52 -8.81 5.56
C SER A 55 -17.86 -8.06 6.73
N LEU A 56 -17.09 -7.01 6.43
CA LEU A 56 -16.60 -6.03 7.40
C LEU A 56 -17.23 -4.67 7.07
N ARG A 57 -17.98 -4.11 8.03
CA ARG A 57 -18.66 -2.82 7.88
C ARG A 57 -17.86 -1.76 8.61
N LEU A 58 -17.48 -0.72 7.89
CA LEU A 58 -16.69 0.37 8.45
C LEU A 58 -17.54 1.63 8.59
N GLY A 59 -17.44 2.27 9.75
CA GLY A 59 -17.92 3.63 9.97
C GLY A 59 -17.00 4.68 9.35
N GLU A 60 -17.33 5.96 9.53
CA GLU A 60 -16.52 7.09 9.03
C GLU A 60 -15.02 7.02 9.42
N PRO A 61 -14.64 6.63 10.65
CA PRO A 61 -13.22 6.46 10.99
C PRO A 61 -12.50 5.40 10.13
N GLY A 62 -13.17 4.28 9.83
CA GLY A 62 -12.63 3.24 8.96
C GLY A 62 -12.56 3.67 7.50
N VAL A 63 -13.50 4.51 7.04
CA VAL A 63 -13.45 5.12 5.71
C VAL A 63 -12.26 6.07 5.58
N ALA A 64 -11.95 6.86 6.61
CA ALA A 64 -10.79 7.73 6.63
C ALA A 64 -9.48 6.93 6.52
N LEU A 65 -9.34 5.86 7.31
CA LEU A 65 -8.19 4.95 7.25
C LEU A 65 -8.04 4.29 5.87
N LEU A 66 -9.14 3.92 5.21
CA LEU A 66 -9.08 3.39 3.84
C LEU A 66 -8.61 4.42 2.81
N ARG A 67 -8.93 5.71 3.00
CA ARG A 67 -8.41 6.78 2.13
C ARG A 67 -6.91 6.98 2.31
N GLU A 68 -6.43 6.95 3.56
CA GLU A 68 -5.00 7.01 3.87
C GLU A 68 -4.25 5.81 3.28
N LEU A 69 -4.83 4.61 3.39
CA LEU A 69 -4.29 3.41 2.75
C LEU A 69 -4.25 3.56 1.22
N ASP A 70 -5.31 4.04 0.58
CA ASP A 70 -5.33 4.23 -0.88
C ASP A 70 -4.23 5.18 -1.35
N GLY A 71 -4.02 6.29 -0.65
CA GLY A 71 -2.91 7.23 -0.92
C GLY A 71 -1.53 6.58 -0.72
N THR A 72 -1.36 5.78 0.32
CA THR A 72 -0.11 5.06 0.59
C THR A 72 0.19 4.03 -0.51
N LEU A 73 -0.83 3.32 -1.01
CA LEU A 73 -0.68 2.39 -2.13
C LEU A 73 -0.34 3.11 -3.44
N GLU A 74 -0.88 4.31 -3.65
CA GLU A 74 -0.53 5.17 -4.78
C GLU A 74 0.96 5.56 -4.74
N ASP A 75 1.45 6.02 -3.59
CA ASP A 75 2.86 6.35 -3.38
C ASP A 75 3.77 5.12 -3.59
N ALA A 76 3.36 3.94 -3.11
CA ALA A 76 4.09 2.69 -3.31
C ALA A 76 4.20 2.32 -4.80
N GLY A 77 3.11 2.49 -5.56
CA GLY A 77 3.11 2.30 -7.02
C GLY A 77 4.06 3.28 -7.71
N ALA A 78 4.04 4.56 -7.33
CA ALA A 78 4.95 5.56 -7.86
C ALA A 78 6.42 5.21 -7.57
N LEU A 79 6.73 4.72 -6.36
CA LEU A 79 8.07 4.28 -5.99
C LEU A 79 8.59 3.17 -6.93
N LEU A 80 7.75 2.20 -7.27
CA LEU A 80 8.15 1.11 -8.17
C LEU A 80 8.54 1.62 -9.56
N THR A 81 7.92 2.69 -10.07
CA THR A 81 8.32 3.30 -11.34
C THR A 81 9.76 3.83 -11.29
N THR A 82 10.22 4.33 -10.14
CA THR A 82 11.60 4.81 -9.96
C THR A 82 12.64 3.67 -9.94
N PHE A 83 12.20 2.43 -9.68
CA PHE A 83 13.04 1.23 -9.78
C PHE A 83 13.14 0.67 -11.21
N THR A 84 12.55 1.32 -12.20
CA THR A 84 12.62 0.89 -13.61
C THR A 84 13.70 1.64 -14.40
N THR A 85 14.07 2.86 -14.00
CA THR A 85 15.07 3.70 -14.66
C THR A 85 16.44 3.62 -13.98
N ARG A 86 17.46 3.18 -14.72
CA ARG A 86 18.86 3.04 -14.27
C ARG A 86 19.56 4.39 -13.95
N GLY A 87 18.94 5.52 -14.32
CA GLY A 87 19.51 6.87 -14.22
C GLY A 87 19.14 7.67 -12.95
N ASP A 88 17.99 7.41 -12.33
CA ASP A 88 17.52 8.13 -11.12
C ASP A 88 17.92 7.44 -9.80
N SER A 89 18.58 6.29 -9.90
CA SER A 89 18.75 5.33 -8.81
C SER A 89 19.70 5.78 -7.69
N TYR A 90 20.50 6.83 -7.90
CA TYR A 90 21.52 7.26 -6.93
C TYR A 90 21.17 8.55 -6.16
N GLY A 91 20.39 9.48 -6.72
CA GLY A 91 20.17 10.80 -6.10
C GLY A 91 18.88 10.93 -5.28
N CYS A 92 17.78 10.37 -5.77
CA CYS A 92 16.44 10.50 -5.18
C CYS A 92 16.05 9.27 -4.35
N VAL A 93 16.38 8.07 -4.84
CA VAL A 93 16.13 6.80 -4.15
C VAL A 93 16.98 6.67 -2.89
N GLY A 94 18.26 7.06 -2.92
CA GLY A 94 19.11 7.07 -1.73
C GLY A 94 18.56 8.00 -0.62
N ARG A 95 18.02 9.16 -1.00
CA ARG A 95 17.44 10.14 -0.07
C ARG A 95 16.08 9.71 0.50
N TRP A 96 15.28 8.94 -0.24
CA TRP A 96 14.00 8.39 0.22
C TRP A 96 14.18 7.09 1.02
N VAL A 97 15.08 6.19 0.57
CA VAL A 97 15.41 4.92 1.23
C VAL A 97 16.18 5.12 2.54
N SER A 98 16.99 6.18 2.68
CA SER A 98 17.59 6.56 3.96
C SER A 98 16.61 7.25 4.93
N LYS A 99 15.44 7.71 4.46
CA LYS A 99 14.43 8.36 5.32
C LYS A 99 13.20 7.52 5.64
N ARG A 100 12.81 6.53 4.83
CA ARG A 100 11.56 5.78 5.02
C ARG A 100 11.69 4.26 5.00
N VAL A 101 12.63 3.70 4.25
CA VAL A 101 12.69 2.23 4.07
C VAL A 101 13.42 1.50 5.23
N HIS A 102 13.94 2.23 6.22
CA HIS A 102 14.70 1.65 7.34
C HIS A 102 14.24 2.09 8.75
N SER A 103 13.23 2.96 8.91
CA SER A 103 12.75 3.21 10.28
C SER A 103 11.70 2.17 10.65
N GLU A 104 11.83 1.63 11.86
CA GLU A 104 10.80 0.81 12.51
C GLU A 104 9.43 1.50 12.50
N GLU A 105 9.39 2.84 12.36
CA GLU A 105 8.19 3.66 12.27
C GLU A 105 7.29 3.31 11.07
N ASP A 106 7.82 2.92 9.91
CA ASP A 106 6.96 2.57 8.76
C ASP A 106 6.40 1.13 8.89
N GLN A 107 7.12 0.22 9.56
CA GLN A 107 6.58 -1.09 9.94
C GLN A 107 5.50 -0.95 11.02
N LEU A 108 5.72 -0.05 11.97
CA LEU A 108 4.73 0.35 12.96
C LEU A 108 3.52 1.01 12.30
N ALA A 109 3.68 1.89 11.30
CA ALA A 109 2.56 2.54 10.63
C ALA A 109 1.66 1.54 9.88
N PHE A 110 2.23 0.59 9.14
CA PHE A 110 1.44 -0.46 8.50
C PHE A 110 0.80 -1.43 9.52
N GLY A 111 1.52 -1.76 10.60
CA GLY A 111 0.99 -2.56 11.72
C GLY A 111 -0.16 -1.86 12.45
N GLU A 112 -0.01 -0.59 12.76
CA GLU A 112 -0.98 0.24 13.48
C GLU A 112 -2.24 0.46 12.63
N ILE A 113 -2.10 0.71 11.33
CA ILE A 113 -3.26 0.80 10.41
C ILE A 113 -3.99 -0.54 10.34
N SER A 114 -3.26 -1.66 10.26
CA SER A 114 -3.85 -3.00 10.23
C SER A 114 -4.55 -3.37 11.54
N GLU A 115 -3.95 -3.04 12.68
CA GLU A 115 -4.51 -3.26 14.02
C GLU A 115 -5.75 -2.41 14.24
N ARG A 116 -5.69 -1.11 13.93
CA ARG A 116 -6.82 -0.19 14.07
C ARG A 116 -8.00 -0.59 13.18
N LEU A 117 -7.74 -1.02 11.95
CA LEU A 117 -8.77 -1.54 11.05
C LEU A 117 -9.36 -2.89 11.50
N SER A 118 -8.60 -3.69 12.26
CA SER A 118 -9.08 -4.96 12.83
C SER A 118 -9.93 -4.77 14.09
N THR A 119 -9.82 -3.61 14.73
CA THR A 119 -10.59 -3.23 15.94
C THR A 119 -11.82 -2.36 15.65
N CYS A 120 -12.05 -1.99 14.39
CA CYS A 120 -13.25 -1.27 13.93
C CYS A 120 -14.38 -2.25 13.54
#